data_AF-A0A0K8Q535-F1
#
_entry.id   AF-A0A0K8Q535-F1
#
_cell.length_a   1.000
_cell.length_b   1.000
_cell.length_c   1.000
_cell.angle_alpha   90.00
_cell.angle_beta   90.00
_cell.angle_gamma   90.00
#
_symmetry.space_group_name_H-M   'P 1'
#
loop_
_entity.id
_entity.type
_entity.pdbx_description
1 polymer ?
#
loop_
_entity_poly.entity_id
_entity_poly.type
_entity_poly.pdbx_seq_one_letter_code
_entity_poly.pdbx_strand_id
1 'polypeptide(L)' 'MFTDGDPRLGQLLDGIVRLAAGELDSRIEVSPARDELDAVIMGTNLLAEDLQIMYQELEQRLSRERGCSTRPTGKCRRWR' A
#
# COMPACT_ATOMS: atom_id res chain seq x y z
N MET A 1 -25.72 -14.98 2.29
CA MET A 1 -24.92 -16.21 2.05
C MET A 1 -24.17 -15.98 0.76
N PHE A 2 -22.85 -15.77 0.82
CA PHE A 2 -22.00 -15.64 -0.36
C PHE A 2 -22.07 -16.97 -1.12
N THR A 3 -22.65 -16.96 -2.31
CA THR A 3 -22.84 -18.17 -3.09
C THR A 3 -21.47 -18.70 -3.50
N ASP A 4 -21.25 -20.00 -3.33
CA ASP A 4 -20.01 -20.78 -3.45
C ASP A 4 -19.39 -20.81 -4.87
N GLY A 5 -19.57 -19.74 -5.65
CA GLY A 5 -19.13 -19.61 -7.02
C GLY A 5 -19.16 -18.18 -7.55
N ASP A 6 -19.22 -17.16 -6.69
CA ASP A 6 -19.03 -15.79 -7.15
C ASP A 6 -17.54 -15.58 -7.52
N PRO A 7 -17.21 -15.38 -8.80
CA PRO A 7 -15.81 -15.18 -9.22
C PRO A 7 -15.18 -13.95 -8.57
N ARG A 8 -15.98 -12.98 -8.11
CA ARG A 8 -15.52 -11.79 -7.40
C ARG A 8 -14.94 -12.12 -6.02
N LEU A 9 -15.44 -13.17 -5.36
CA LEU A 9 -14.89 -13.61 -4.06
C LEU A 9 -13.49 -14.21 -4.23
N GLY A 10 -13.28 -14.97 -5.31
CA GLY A 10 -11.96 -15.50 -5.66
C GLY A 10 -10.95 -14.38 -5.94
N GLN A 11 -11.36 -13.35 -6.67
CA GLN A 11 -10.54 -12.16 -6.94
C GLN A 11 -10.22 -11.38 -5.66
N LEU A 12 -11.18 -11.26 -4.74
CA LEU A 12 -10.95 -10.63 -3.45
C LEU A 12 -9.92 -11.41 -2.62
N LEU A 13 -10.06 -12.73 -2.53
CA LEU A 13 -9.11 -13.58 -1.81
C LEU A 13 -7.71 -13.50 -2.40
N ASP A 14 -7.58 -13.56 -3.72
CA ASP A 14 -6.29 -13.42 -4.41
C ASP A 14 -5.66 -12.06 -4.13
N GLY A 15 -6.46 -10.98 -4.18
CA GLY A 15 -6.02 -9.64 -3.81
C GLY A 15 -5.53 -9.56 -2.37
N ILE A 16 -6.24 -10.15 -1.40
CA ILE A 16 -5.82 -10.18 0.01
C ILE A 16 -4.49 -10.94 0.19
N VAL A 17 -4.31 -12.07 -0.50
CA VAL A 17 -3.06 -12.84 -0.45
C VAL A 17 -1.89 -12.02 -1.01
N ARG A 18 -2.10 -11.31 -2.11
CA ARG A 18 -1.08 -10.43 -2.72
C ARG A 18 -0.75 -9.24 -1.81
N LEU A 19 -1.75 -8.62 -1.19
CA LEU A 19 -1.54 -7.59 -0.18
C LEU A 19 -0.72 -8.10 1.01
N ALA A 20 -1.01 -9.31 1.50
CA ALA A 20 -0.23 -9.95 2.56
C ALA A 20 1.22 -10.27 2.13
N ALA A 21 1.46 -10.51 0.84
CA ALA A 21 2.79 -10.67 0.27
C ALA A 21 3.55 -9.34 0.10
N GLY A 22 2.89 -8.19 0.33
CA GLY A 22 3.46 -6.86 0.18
C GLY A 22 3.27 -6.23 -1.20
N GLU A 23 2.49 -6.87 -2.09
CA GLU A 23 2.14 -6.31 -3.40
C GLU A 23 1.01 -5.29 -3.26
N LEU A 24 1.30 -4.13 -2.66
CA LEU A 24 0.28 -3.12 -2.38
C LEU A 24 -0.26 -2.40 -3.63
N ASP A 25 0.42 -2.54 -4.78
CA ASP A 25 0.00 -1.92 -6.06
C ASP A 25 -1.08 -2.74 -6.78
N SER A 26 -1.40 -3.94 -6.30
CA SER A 26 -2.46 -4.76 -6.88
C SER A 26 -3.83 -4.17 -6.55
N ARG A 27 -4.53 -3.66 -7.56
CA ARG A 27 -5.93 -3.24 -7.43
C ARG A 27 -6.88 -4.38 -7.79
N ILE A 28 -7.91 -4.55 -6.97
CA ILE A 28 -9.01 -5.49 -7.23
C ILE A 28 -10.10 -4.72 -7.98
N GLU A 29 -10.56 -5.28 -9.11
CA GLU A 29 -11.62 -4.69 -9.93
C GLU A 29 -12.94 -4.57 -9.15
N VAL A 30 -13.52 -3.37 -9.15
CA VAL A 30 -14.75 -3.03 -8.44
C VAL A 30 -15.95 -3.34 -9.34
N SER A 31 -16.93 -4.06 -8.82
CA SER A 31 -18.09 -4.50 -9.60
C SER A 31 -19.20 -3.45 -9.53
N PRO A 32 -19.87 -3.08 -10.63
CA PRO A 32 -20.93 -2.05 -10.61
C PRO A 32 -22.20 -2.46 -9.85
N ALA A 33 -22.22 -3.64 -9.24
CA ALA A 33 -23.37 -4.19 -8.54
C ALA A 33 -23.67 -3.46 -7.23
N ARG A 34 -22.66 -2.79 -6.63
CA ARG A 34 -22.76 -2.09 -5.33
C ARG A 34 -23.31 -2.99 -4.20
N ASP A 35 -22.94 -4.27 -4.25
CA ASP A 35 -23.28 -5.26 -3.23
C ASP A 35 -22.36 -5.13 -2.00
N GLU A 36 -22.67 -5.89 -0.93
CA GLU A 36 -21.80 -6.00 0.25
C GLU A 36 -20.35 -6.39 -0.11
N LEU A 37 -20.18 -7.26 -1.11
CA LEU A 37 -18.85 -7.67 -1.59
C LEU A 37 -18.09 -6.51 -2.25
N ASP A 38 -18.80 -5.61 -2.92
CA ASP A 38 -18.22 -4.41 -3.53
C ASP A 38 -17.70 -3.44 -2.47
N ALA A 39 -18.45 -3.29 -1.37
CA ALA A 39 -17.99 -2.50 -0.21
C ALA A 39 -16.70 -3.09 0.41
N VAL A 40 -16.57 -4.41 0.48
CA VAL A 40 -15.35 -5.08 0.97
C VAL A 40 -14.19 -4.90 -0.01
N ILE A 41 -14.42 -5.03 -1.32
CA ILE A 41 -13.41 -4.78 -2.35
C ILE A 41 -12.91 -3.33 -2.28
N MET A 42 -13.82 -2.36 -2.21
CA MET A 42 -13.48 -0.95 -2.05
C MET A 42 -12.67 -0.72 -0.76
N GLY A 43 -13.11 -1.27 0.37
CA GLY A 43 -12.38 -1.16 1.63
C GLY A 43 -10.98 -1.74 1.56
N THR A 44 -10.82 -2.88 0.88
CA THR A 44 -9.53 -3.54 0.68
C THR A 44 -8.58 -2.67 -0.17
N ASN A 45 -9.09 -2.10 -1.27
CA ASN A 45 -8.31 -1.18 -2.10
C ASN A 45 -7.88 0.08 -1.32
N LEU A 46 -8.76 0.67 -0.51
CA LEU A 46 -8.43 1.84 0.31
C LEU A 46 -7.35 1.53 1.35
N LEU A 47 -7.41 0.35 1.99
CA LEU A 47 -6.37 -0.07 2.94
C LEU A 47 -5.03 -0.33 2.26
N ALA A 48 -5.04 -0.87 1.05
CA ALA A 48 -3.82 -1.03 0.26
C ALA A 48 -3.15 0.33 -0.01
N GLU A 49 -3.94 1.34 -0.40
CA GLU A 49 -3.46 2.71 -0.62
C GLU A 49 -2.91 3.35 0.66
N ASP A 50 -3.61 3.21 1.78
CA ASP A 50 -3.15 3.74 3.08
C ASP A 50 -1.83 3.10 3.53
N LEU A 51 -1.70 1.78 3.34
CA LEU A 51 -0.45 1.07 3.59
C LEU A 51 0.69 1.58 2.69
N GLN A 52 0.45 1.81 1.39
CA GLN A 52 1.47 2.37 0.51
C GLN A 52 1.97 3.73 1.01
N ILE A 53 1.06 4.61 1.43
CA ILE A 53 1.40 5.93 1.95
C ILE A 53 2.28 5.79 3.19
N MET A 54 1.93 4.91 4.13
CA MET A 54 2.74 4.65 5.32
C MET A 54 4.13 4.11 4.98
N TYR A 55 4.26 3.19 4.02
CA TYR A 55 5.57 2.70 3.58
C TYR A 55 6.43 3.81 2.95
N GLN A 56 5.83 4.67 2.12
CA GLN A 56 6.52 5.83 1.53
C GLN A 56 6.97 6.85 2.60
N GLU A 57 6.15 7.10 3.62
CA GLU A 57 6.52 7.97 4.74
C GLU A 57 7.70 7.42 5.56
N LEU A 58 7.74 6.11 5.75
CA LEU A 58 8.86 5.44 6.43
C LEU A 58 10.15 5.54 5.61
N GLU A 59 10.09 5.38 4.28
CA GLU A 59 11.25 5.59 3.40
C GLU A 59 11.74 7.04 3.41
N GLN A 60 10.84 8.03 3.53
CA GLN A 60 11.22 9.44 3.66
C GLN A 60 11.96 9.75 4.96
N ARG A 61 11.69 9.03 6.05
CA ARG A 61 12.45 9.17 7.30
C ARG A 61 13.85 8.56 7.16
N LEU A 62 13.97 7.43 6.47
CA LEU A 62 15.28 6.83 6.18
C LEU A 62 16.15 7.73 5.28
N SER A 63 15.56 8.45 4.32
CA SER A 63 16.32 9.36 3.47
C SER A 63 16.77 10.63 4.20
N ARG A 64 15.99 11.12 5.18
CA ARG A 64 16.39 12.23 6.06
C ARG A 64 17.55 11.88 6.99
N GLU A 65 17.60 10.66 7.52
CA GLU A 65 18.70 10.20 8.36
C GLU A 65 19.97 9.82 7.57
N ARG A 66 19.83 9.48 6.27
CA ARG A 66 20.99 9.30 5.36
C ARG A 66 21.42 10.59 4.66
N GLY A 67 20.81 11.72 5.00
CA GLY A 67 21.07 13.04 4.44
C GLY A 67 22.31 13.74 4.98
N CYS A 68 23.46 13.06 5.09
CA CYS A 68 24.73 13.76 4.99
C CYS A 68 25.04 13.95 3.51
N SER A 69 24.40 14.93 2.88
CA SER A 69 24.79 15.40 1.55
C SER A 69 26.23 15.91 1.64
N THR A 70 27.15 15.18 1.02
CA THR A 70 28.53 15.62 0.83
C THR A 70 28.52 16.92 0.04
N ARG A 71 28.81 18.04 0.70
CA ARG A 71 29.30 19.21 -0.04
C ARG A 71 30.61 18.80 -0.72
N PRO A 72 30.95 19.37 -1.89
CA PRO A 72 32.28 19.19 -2.50
C PRO A 72 33.43 19.67 -1.59
N THR A 73 33.10 20.42 -0.53
CA THR A 73 34.03 20.93 0.46
C THR A 73 33.85 20.15 1.76
N GLY A 74 34.69 19.12 1.96
CA GLY A 74 34.63 18.19 3.09
C GLY A 74 34.83 18.82 4.49
N LYS A 75 33.85 19.60 4.97
CA LYS A 75 33.80 20.09 6.35
C LYS A 75 32.36 20.01 6.87
N CYS A 76 32.08 18.97 7.64
CA CYS A 76 30.86 18.81 8.42
C CYS A 76 30.89 19.78 9.61
N ARG A 77 30.01 20.79 9.65
CA ARG A 77 29.88 21.64 10.85
C ARG A 77 28.81 21.05 11.77
N ARG A 78 29.22 20.71 12.99
CA ARG A 78 28.35 20.37 14.12
C ARG A 78 27.52 21.62 14.47
N TRP A 79 26.20 21.51 14.45
CA TRP A 79 25.34 22.55 15.03
C TRP A 79 25.52 22.53 16.55
N ARG A 80 25.63 23.73 17.10
CA ARG A 80 26.00 24.09 18.48
C ARG A 80 25.22 23.31 19.54
#